data_AF-A0A972EFX8-F1
#
_entry.id   AF-A0A972EFX8-F1
#
_cell.length_a   1.000
_cell.length_b   1.000
_cell.length_c   1.000
_cell.angle_alpha   90.00
_cell.angle_beta   90.00
_cell.angle_gamma   90.00
#
_symmetry.space_group_name_H-M   'P 1'
#
loop_
_entity.id
_entity.type
_entity.pdbx_description
1 polymer ?
#
loop_
_entity_poly.entity_id
_entity_poly.type
_entity_poly.pdbx_seq_one_letter_code
_entity_poly.pdbx_strand_id
1 'polypeptide(L)'
;KIIFSDVEFLKPSKYKFIVKEIVPKPQDPNIKYDLNPAYIDVDVVDTDGILKADVNYLNKTKFTNTFSRDSGRPVDADFKFNVILSGAQLSKGMFEFELRDRKGNTYKAKNEANGDIKFRVNFSNMDIGTHEFKAKQIIPAKAIQYMNYDKKEKTVRVDVSDNGRGGITINVSYLSDNTFYNNYKTSGRIW
;
A
#
# COMPACT_ATOMS: atom_id res chain seq x y z
N LYS A 1 -16.71 -12.15 23.57
CA LYS A 1 -17.82 -13.00 24.07
C LYS A 1 -19.10 -12.36 23.60
N ILE A 2 -19.94 -13.08 22.85
CA ILE A 2 -21.27 -12.59 22.44
C ILE A 2 -22.22 -12.87 23.60
N ILE A 3 -22.96 -11.86 24.05
CA ILE A 3 -23.94 -11.97 25.13
C ILE A 3 -25.25 -11.42 24.59
N PHE A 4 -26.30 -12.22 24.65
CA PHE A 4 -27.66 -11.81 24.31
C PHE A 4 -28.40 -11.40 25.58
N SER A 5 -29.44 -10.59 25.41
CA SER A 5 -30.41 -10.35 26.48
C SER A 5 -31.11 -11.63 26.88
N ASP A 6 -31.60 -11.66 28.12
CA ASP A 6 -32.36 -12.79 28.64
C ASP A 6 -33.63 -13.02 27.80
N VAL A 7 -33.99 -14.29 27.65
CA VAL A 7 -35.21 -14.72 26.94
C VAL A 7 -36.12 -15.41 27.96
N GLU A 8 -37.36 -14.92 28.07
CA GLU A 8 -38.36 -15.49 28.96
C GLU A 8 -39.22 -16.53 28.21
N PHE A 9 -39.40 -17.70 28.82
CA PHE A 9 -40.29 -18.74 28.34
C PHE A 9 -41.51 -18.83 29.25
N LEU A 10 -42.71 -18.77 28.66
CA LEU A 10 -43.97 -18.78 29.41
C LEU A 10 -44.66 -20.14 29.40
N LYS A 11 -44.22 -21.08 28.56
CA LYS A 11 -44.84 -22.41 28.40
C LYS A 11 -43.80 -23.47 28.06
N PRO A 12 -44.01 -24.73 28.46
CA PRO A 12 -43.18 -25.84 27.99
C PRO A 12 -43.37 -26.03 26.49
N SER A 13 -42.26 -26.00 25.74
CA SER A 13 -42.23 -26.15 24.28
C SER A 13 -40.82 -26.31 23.76
N LYS A 14 -40.70 -26.67 22.48
CA LYS A 14 -39.43 -26.65 21.73
C LYS A 14 -39.33 -25.36 20.95
N TYR A 15 -38.37 -24.52 21.33
CA TYR A 15 -38.09 -23.24 20.68
C TYR A 15 -36.86 -23.37 19.79
N LYS A 16 -36.88 -22.65 18.66
CA LYS A 16 -35.75 -22.60 17.72
C LYS A 16 -35.27 -21.17 17.58
N PHE A 17 -33.98 -20.96 17.81
CA PHE A 17 -33.32 -19.67 17.62
C PHE A 17 -32.34 -19.76 16.46
N ILE A 18 -32.25 -18.66 15.72
CA ILE A 18 -31.31 -18.47 14.63
C ILE A 18 -30.49 -17.23 14.96
N VAL A 19 -29.20 -17.41 15.19
CA VAL A 19 -28.27 -16.30 15.36
C VAL A 19 -27.57 -16.05 14.04
N LYS A 20 -27.59 -14.81 13.55
CA LYS A 20 -26.87 -14.37 12.35
C LYS A 20 -25.93 -13.24 12.71
N GLU A 21 -24.75 -13.24 12.11
CA GLU A 21 -23.89 -12.07 12.14
C GLU A 21 -24.47 -10.97 11.26
N ILE A 22 -24.50 -9.74 11.76
CA ILE A 22 -24.94 -8.56 11.01
C ILE A 22 -23.70 -7.89 10.42
N VAL A 23 -23.68 -7.75 9.10
CA VAL A 23 -22.60 -7.05 8.40
C VAL A 23 -22.74 -5.53 8.61
N PRO A 24 -21.71 -4.84 9.13
CA PRO A 24 -21.71 -3.39 9.25
C PRO A 24 -21.94 -2.70 7.89
N LYS A 25 -22.59 -1.54 7.92
CA LYS A 25 -22.78 -0.68 6.74
C LYS A 25 -22.10 0.68 6.99
N PRO A 26 -21.14 1.11 6.14
CA PRO A 26 -20.65 0.42 4.95
C PRO A 26 -19.85 -0.85 5.28
N GLN A 27 -19.88 -1.84 4.39
CA GLN A 27 -19.11 -3.07 4.53
C GLN A 27 -17.63 -2.80 4.27
N ASP A 28 -16.75 -3.29 5.15
CA ASP A 28 -15.31 -3.31 4.88
C ASP A 28 -15.00 -4.36 3.80
N PRO A 29 -14.46 -3.97 2.63
CA PRO A 29 -14.17 -4.91 1.55
C PRO A 29 -13.09 -5.93 1.89
N ASN A 30 -12.28 -5.68 2.93
CA ASN A 30 -11.21 -6.57 3.37
C ASN A 30 -11.69 -7.60 4.40
N ILE A 31 -12.92 -7.46 4.92
CA ILE A 31 -13.48 -8.39 5.90
C ILE A 31 -14.52 -9.27 5.20
N LYS A 32 -14.24 -10.57 5.18
CA LYS A 32 -15.22 -11.60 4.84
C LYS A 32 -15.89 -12.06 6.15
N TYR A 33 -17.15 -11.66 6.31
CA TYR A 33 -17.99 -12.02 7.45
C TYR A 33 -18.51 -13.46 7.37
N ASP A 34 -18.76 -14.10 8.50
CA ASP A 34 -19.34 -15.43 8.57
C ASP A 34 -20.87 -15.35 8.54
N LEU A 35 -21.42 -15.42 7.33
CA LEU A 35 -22.86 -15.30 7.11
C LEU A 35 -23.64 -16.60 7.38
N ASN A 36 -22.97 -17.68 7.80
CA ASN A 36 -23.67 -18.92 8.13
C ASN A 36 -24.40 -18.74 9.47
N PRO A 37 -25.70 -19.03 9.57
CA PRO A 37 -26.41 -18.93 10.85
C PRO A 37 -25.94 -20.00 11.84
N ALA A 38 -26.01 -19.67 13.14
CA ALA A 38 -25.99 -20.68 14.20
C ALA A 38 -27.45 -21.05 14.54
N TYR A 39 -27.73 -22.34 14.62
CA TYR A 39 -29.04 -22.88 14.99
C TYR A 39 -29.00 -23.44 16.40
N ILE A 40 -29.97 -23.02 17.22
CA ILE A 40 -30.07 -23.39 18.62
C ILE A 40 -31.48 -23.91 18.85
N ASP A 41 -31.57 -25.12 19.38
CA ASP A 41 -32.83 -25.67 19.89
C ASP A 41 -32.84 -25.49 21.42
N VAL A 42 -33.95 -25.00 21.94
CA VAL A 42 -34.19 -24.89 23.38
C VAL A 42 -35.41 -25.72 23.73
N ASP A 43 -35.22 -26.76 24.54
CA ASP A 43 -36.30 -27.59 25.04
C ASP A 43 -36.70 -27.10 26.43
N VAL A 44 -37.92 -26.59 26.54
CA VAL A 44 -38.47 -26.09 27.80
C VAL A 44 -39.46 -27.09 28.34
N VAL A 45 -39.17 -27.63 29.51
CA VAL A 45 -40.02 -28.58 30.22
C VAL A 45 -40.55 -27.95 31.50
N ASP A 46 -41.78 -28.30 31.86
CA ASP A 46 -42.36 -27.97 33.16
C ASP A 46 -42.17 -29.17 34.10
N THR A 47 -41.53 -28.93 35.24
CA THR A 47 -41.42 -29.92 36.31
C THR A 47 -41.97 -29.28 37.59
N ASP A 48 -43.15 -29.72 38.01
CA ASP A 48 -43.84 -29.26 39.22
C ASP A 48 -44.09 -27.73 39.26
N GLY A 49 -44.43 -27.13 38.11
CA GLY A 49 -44.70 -25.70 37.98
C GLY A 49 -43.44 -24.85 37.79
N ILE A 50 -42.26 -25.47 37.66
CA ILE A 50 -40.98 -24.80 37.41
C ILE A 50 -40.53 -25.12 35.98
N LEU A 51 -40.42 -24.07 35.15
CA LEU A 51 -39.89 -24.20 33.80
C LEU A 51 -38.37 -24.35 33.85
N LYS A 52 -37.84 -25.37 33.17
CA LYS A 52 -36.41 -25.59 32.94
C LYS A 52 -36.14 -25.64 31.45
N ALA A 53 -35.06 -24.97 31.03
CA ALA A 53 -34.63 -24.93 29.64
C ALA A 53 -33.32 -25.70 29.46
N ASP A 54 -33.29 -26.62 28.50
CA ASP A 54 -32.07 -27.26 28.00
C ASP A 54 -31.71 -26.63 26.64
N VAL A 55 -30.45 -26.26 26.45
CA VAL A 55 -29.97 -25.53 25.27
C VAL A 55 -29.04 -26.42 24.47
N ASN A 56 -29.43 -26.71 23.22
CA ASN A 56 -28.64 -27.51 22.30
C ASN A 56 -28.16 -26.66 21.11
N TYR A 57 -26.83 -26.60 20.90
CA TYR A 57 -26.21 -25.91 19.77
C TYR A 57 -25.98 -26.90 18.62
N LEU A 58 -26.71 -26.73 17.52
CA LEU A 58 -26.78 -27.75 16.48
C LEU A 58 -25.57 -27.78 15.55
N ASN A 59 -25.00 -26.61 15.22
CA ASN A 59 -23.99 -26.52 14.16
C ASN A 59 -22.74 -25.72 14.54
N LYS A 60 -22.84 -24.63 15.30
CA LYS A 60 -21.68 -23.84 15.73
C LYS A 60 -21.98 -22.94 16.92
N THR A 61 -20.91 -22.55 17.62
CA THR A 61 -20.93 -21.61 18.75
C THR A 61 -20.02 -20.40 18.53
N LYS A 62 -19.40 -20.29 17.36
CA LYS A 62 -18.46 -19.23 16.99
C LYS A 62 -18.76 -18.74 15.58
N PHE A 63 -18.60 -17.43 15.38
CA PHE A 63 -18.54 -16.81 14.07
C PHE A 63 -17.09 -16.43 13.81
N THR A 64 -16.59 -16.72 12.61
CA THR A 64 -15.18 -16.47 12.25
C THR A 64 -15.10 -15.57 11.04
N ASN A 65 -14.71 -14.32 11.27
CA ASN A 65 -14.44 -13.37 10.20
C ASN A 65 -13.00 -13.52 9.73
N THR A 66 -12.79 -13.45 8.42
CA THR A 66 -11.45 -13.44 7.85
C THR A 66 -11.15 -12.06 7.29
N PHE A 67 -10.05 -11.48 7.76
CA PHE A 67 -9.48 -10.29 7.15
C PHE A 67 -8.53 -10.73 6.03
N SER A 68 -8.87 -10.38 4.79
CA SER A 68 -7.99 -10.56 3.65
C SER A 68 -7.31 -9.23 3.38
N ARG A 69 -5.97 -9.21 3.45
CA ARG A 69 -5.19 -8.19 2.76
C ARG A 69 -5.31 -8.56 1.29
N ASP A 70 -6.26 -7.98 0.57
CA ASP A 70 -6.18 -7.97 -0.88
C ASP A 70 -4.74 -7.53 -1.23
N SER A 71 -4.12 -8.11 -2.26
CA SER A 71 -2.75 -7.72 -2.65
C SER A 71 -2.64 -6.21 -2.92
N GLY A 72 -3.79 -5.56 -2.99
CA GLY A 72 -3.98 -4.12 -2.90
C GLY A 72 -3.93 -3.60 -4.31
N ARG A 73 -4.82 -2.64 -4.62
CA ARG A 73 -4.66 -1.95 -5.89
C ARG A 73 -3.28 -1.29 -5.90
N PRO A 74 -2.50 -1.48 -6.97
CA PRO A 74 -1.21 -0.86 -7.12
C PRO A 74 -1.34 0.66 -6.91
N VAL A 75 -0.58 1.27 -6.00
CA VAL A 75 -0.55 2.73 -5.72
C VAL A 75 0.75 3.34 -6.27
N ASP A 76 0.61 4.38 -7.09
CA ASP A 76 1.75 5.06 -7.70
C ASP A 76 2.47 5.99 -6.71
N ALA A 77 3.80 5.89 -6.69
CA ALA A 77 4.70 6.84 -6.07
C ALA A 77 5.52 7.57 -7.13
N ASP A 78 5.47 8.90 -7.10
CA ASP A 78 6.22 9.76 -8.00
C ASP A 78 7.53 10.22 -7.34
N PHE A 79 8.66 9.96 -7.99
CA PHE A 79 10.00 10.40 -7.56
C PHE A 79 10.42 11.56 -8.47
N LYS A 80 10.63 12.73 -7.88
CA LYS A 80 11.04 13.95 -8.58
C LYS A 80 12.51 14.27 -8.34
N PHE A 81 13.25 14.51 -9.40
CA PHE A 81 14.62 15.02 -9.37
C PHE A 81 14.71 16.24 -10.30
N ASN A 82 15.82 16.94 -10.24
CA ASN A 82 16.11 18.04 -11.16
C ASN A 82 17.48 17.85 -11.81
N VAL A 83 17.68 18.46 -12.98
CA VAL A 83 19.01 18.62 -13.58
C VAL A 83 19.26 20.09 -13.89
N ILE A 84 20.46 20.53 -13.53
CA ILE A 84 20.98 21.84 -13.87
C ILE A 84 22.14 21.66 -14.85
N LEU A 85 22.10 22.41 -15.95
CA LEU A 85 23.20 22.53 -16.90
C LEU A 85 23.75 23.95 -16.85
N SER A 86 25.03 24.07 -16.52
CA SER A 86 25.78 25.33 -16.59
C SER A 86 26.62 25.39 -17.87
N GLY A 87 26.80 26.58 -18.44
CA GLY A 87 27.63 26.79 -19.63
C GLY A 87 26.97 26.44 -20.98
N ALA A 88 25.71 26.01 -20.98
CA ALA A 88 24.91 25.77 -22.18
C ALA A 88 23.41 25.80 -21.85
N GLN A 89 22.55 25.86 -22.88
CA GLN A 89 21.11 25.74 -22.71
C GLN A 89 20.71 24.28 -22.47
N LEU A 90 19.83 24.06 -21.48
CA LEU A 90 19.22 22.75 -21.25
C LEU A 90 18.05 22.53 -22.20
N SER A 91 18.06 21.40 -22.92
CA SER A 91 16.95 20.97 -23.78
C SER A 91 16.18 19.81 -23.18
N LYS A 92 14.89 19.70 -23.49
CA LYS A 92 14.08 18.52 -23.14
C LYS A 92 14.73 17.25 -23.70
N GLY A 93 14.83 16.23 -22.87
CA GLY A 93 15.35 14.92 -23.26
C GLY A 93 16.87 14.84 -23.40
N MET A 94 17.60 15.89 -23.02
CA MET A 94 19.05 15.99 -23.21
C MET A 94 19.85 14.99 -22.38
N PHE A 95 19.37 14.66 -21.18
CA PHE A 95 20.00 13.72 -20.26
C PHE A 95 19.04 12.59 -19.88
N GLU A 96 19.58 11.38 -19.70
CA GLU A 96 18.86 10.19 -19.26
C GLU A 96 19.33 9.79 -17.86
N PHE A 97 18.40 9.29 -17.06
CA PHE A 97 18.61 8.95 -15.66
C PHE A 97 18.03 7.57 -15.36
N GLU A 98 18.68 6.85 -14.46
CA GLU A 98 18.22 5.56 -13.94
C GLU A 98 17.86 5.72 -12.46
N LEU A 99 16.72 5.16 -12.05
CA LEU A 99 16.37 4.90 -10.66
C LEU A 99 16.42 3.39 -10.44
N ARG A 100 17.14 2.93 -9.42
CA ARG A 100 17.34 1.51 -9.13
C ARG A 100 16.97 1.17 -7.69
N ASP A 101 16.28 0.05 -7.48
CA ASP A 101 16.01 -0.49 -6.15
C ASP A 101 17.07 -1.49 -5.70
N ARG A 102 16.99 -1.94 -4.44
CA ARG A 102 17.92 -2.96 -3.89
C ARG A 102 17.76 -4.35 -4.52
N LYS A 103 16.65 -4.64 -5.20
CA LYS A 103 16.40 -5.91 -5.90
C LYS A 103 17.00 -5.91 -7.31
N GLY A 104 17.47 -4.76 -7.79
CA GLY A 104 18.06 -4.58 -9.11
C GLY A 104 17.05 -4.15 -10.18
N ASN A 105 15.80 -3.85 -9.83
CA ASN A 105 14.83 -3.27 -10.76
C ASN A 105 15.29 -1.87 -11.15
N THR A 106 15.14 -1.53 -12.43
CA THR A 106 15.57 -0.24 -12.97
C THR A 106 14.43 0.47 -13.68
N TYR A 107 14.38 1.78 -13.50
CA TYR A 107 13.43 2.69 -14.14
C TYR A 107 14.23 3.79 -14.82
N LYS A 108 13.75 4.28 -15.96
CA LYS A 108 14.43 5.30 -16.76
C LYS A 108 13.56 6.52 -16.95
N ALA A 109 14.18 7.69 -16.91
CA ALA A 109 13.53 8.95 -17.21
C ALA A 109 14.51 9.87 -17.93
N LYS A 110 13.97 10.87 -18.63
CA LYS A 110 14.75 11.98 -19.19
C LYS A 110 14.29 13.28 -18.57
N ASN A 111 15.13 14.31 -18.65
CA ASN A 111 14.74 15.63 -18.16
C ASN A 111 13.73 16.32 -19.08
N GLU A 112 12.86 17.14 -18.50
CA GLU A 112 12.05 18.12 -19.20
C GLU A 112 12.87 19.39 -19.51
N ALA A 113 12.31 20.31 -20.30
CA ALA A 113 13.01 21.55 -20.68
C ALA A 113 13.36 22.45 -19.48
N ASN A 114 12.57 22.36 -18.41
CA ASN A 114 12.81 23.07 -17.14
C ASN A 114 13.77 22.31 -16.19
N GLY A 115 14.29 21.15 -16.61
CA GLY A 115 15.16 20.30 -15.81
C GLY A 115 14.47 19.30 -14.92
N ASP A 116 13.13 19.24 -14.88
CA ASP A 116 12.42 18.26 -14.07
C ASP A 116 12.63 16.84 -14.59
N ILE A 117 12.81 15.90 -13.67
CA ILE A 117 12.93 14.47 -13.95
C ILE A 117 11.91 13.76 -13.06
N LYS A 118 11.07 12.91 -13.66
CA LYS A 118 10.02 12.21 -12.93
C LYS A 118 10.07 10.70 -13.21
N PHE A 119 10.18 9.92 -12.15
CA PHE A 119 9.95 8.47 -12.19
C PHE A 119 8.62 8.15 -11.51
N ARG A 120 7.99 7.06 -11.94
CA ARG A 120 6.80 6.50 -11.31
C ARG A 120 7.05 5.03 -11.02
N VAL A 121 6.93 4.66 -9.75
CA VAL A 121 7.04 3.27 -9.29
C VAL A 121 5.78 2.94 -8.52
N ASN A 122 5.30 1.71 -8.68
CA ASN A 122 4.08 1.29 -8.04
C ASN A 122 4.36 0.39 -6.83
N PHE A 123 3.59 0.59 -5.77
CA PHE A 123 3.64 -0.17 -4.51
C PHE A 123 2.29 -0.79 -4.19
N SER A 124 2.31 -1.91 -3.49
CA SER A 124 1.13 -2.65 -3.09
C SER A 124 1.15 -3.00 -1.59
N ASN A 125 0.12 -3.68 -1.10
CA ASN A 125 0.12 -4.19 0.27
C ASN A 125 1.24 -5.21 0.53
N MET A 126 1.82 -5.80 -0.53
CA MET A 126 2.98 -6.70 -0.43
C MET A 126 4.30 -5.96 -0.21
N ASP A 127 4.31 -4.64 -0.41
CA ASP A 127 5.48 -3.80 -0.31
C ASP A 127 5.49 -2.96 0.98
N ILE A 128 4.70 -3.32 1.99
CA ILE A 128 4.76 -2.65 3.30
C ILE A 128 6.17 -2.77 3.89
N GLY A 129 6.71 -1.64 4.36
CA GLY A 129 8.06 -1.52 4.90
C GLY A 129 8.86 -0.39 4.26
N THR A 130 10.15 -0.39 4.55
CA THR A 130 11.09 0.63 4.05
C THR A 130 11.84 0.11 2.83
N HIS A 131 11.84 0.90 1.76
CA HIS A 131 12.57 0.64 0.53
C HIS A 131 13.57 1.76 0.26
N GLU A 132 14.70 1.41 -0.34
CA GLU A 132 15.71 2.37 -0.74
C GLU A 132 15.93 2.29 -2.25
N PHE A 133 15.98 3.46 -2.87
CA PHE A 133 16.25 3.64 -4.28
C PHE A 133 17.48 4.54 -4.45
N LYS A 134 18.21 4.29 -5.53
CA LYS A 134 19.34 5.09 -5.95
C LYS A 134 19.13 5.60 -7.36
N ALA A 135 19.20 6.91 -7.53
CA ALA A 135 19.16 7.56 -8.84
C ALA A 135 20.56 7.93 -9.31
N LYS A 136 20.85 7.73 -10.59
CA LYS A 136 22.11 8.16 -11.22
C LYS A 136 21.85 8.67 -12.64
N GLN A 137 22.72 9.55 -13.10
CA GLN A 137 22.72 9.96 -14.51
C GLN A 137 23.36 8.87 -15.38
N ILE A 138 22.73 8.58 -16.51
CA ILE A 138 23.29 7.69 -17.53
C ILE A 138 24.17 8.52 -18.45
N ILE A 139 25.46 8.17 -18.51
CA ILE A 139 26.41 8.78 -19.45
C ILE A 139 26.30 8.03 -20.79
N PRO A 140 25.99 8.72 -21.90
CA PRO A 140 25.88 8.07 -23.20
C PRO A 140 27.24 7.53 -23.65
N ALA A 141 27.23 6.43 -24.41
CA ALA A 141 28.46 5.82 -24.95
C ALA A 141 29.31 6.82 -25.76
N LYS A 142 28.65 7.72 -26.50
CA LYS A 142 29.28 8.89 -27.11
C LYS A 142 28.99 10.12 -26.26
N ALA A 143 29.91 10.42 -25.34
CA ALA A 143 29.82 11.60 -24.49
C ALA A 143 29.82 12.90 -25.33
N ILE A 144 29.07 13.89 -24.88
CA ILE A 144 29.09 15.23 -25.47
C ILE A 144 30.46 15.85 -25.17
N GLN A 145 31.15 16.30 -26.21
CA GLN A 145 32.48 16.90 -26.07
C GLN A 145 32.43 18.10 -25.11
N TYR A 146 33.40 18.19 -24.20
CA TYR A 146 33.49 19.22 -23.15
C TYR A 146 32.40 19.21 -22.08
N MET A 147 31.49 18.23 -22.08
CA MET A 147 30.51 18.04 -21.02
C MET A 147 31.13 17.32 -19.82
N ASN A 148 30.98 17.90 -18.64
CA ASN A 148 31.21 17.23 -17.36
C ASN A 148 29.86 16.79 -16.80
N TYR A 149 29.69 15.47 -16.71
CA TYR A 149 28.47 14.84 -16.21
C TYR A 149 28.52 14.67 -14.69
N ASP A 150 27.37 14.80 -14.03
CA ASP A 150 27.23 14.36 -12.63
C ASP A 150 27.36 12.83 -12.57
N LYS A 151 28.24 12.35 -11.68
CA LYS A 151 28.51 10.92 -11.47
C LYS A 151 28.01 10.43 -10.10
N LYS A 152 27.42 11.30 -9.28
CA LYS A 152 26.95 10.96 -7.94
C LYS A 152 25.66 10.16 -8.02
N GLU A 153 25.53 9.18 -7.12
CA GLU A 153 24.25 8.55 -6.84
C GLU A 153 23.46 9.43 -5.87
N LYS A 154 22.14 9.53 -6.08
CA LYS A 154 21.20 10.20 -5.19
C LYS A 154 20.33 9.15 -4.51
N THR A 155 20.22 9.20 -3.19
CA THR A 155 19.52 8.18 -2.40
C THR A 155 18.14 8.67 -2.00
N VAL A 156 17.12 7.83 -2.21
CA VAL A 156 15.74 8.07 -1.82
C VAL A 156 15.26 6.91 -0.96
N ARG A 157 14.57 7.23 0.13
CA ARG A 157 13.88 6.28 0.99
C ARG A 157 12.37 6.38 0.74
N VAL A 158 11.72 5.22 0.69
CA VAL A 158 10.27 5.11 0.61
C VAL A 158 9.77 4.30 1.79
N ASP A 159 8.89 4.87 2.59
CA ASP A 159 8.21 4.17 3.68
C ASP A 159 6.76 3.90 3.28
N VAL A 160 6.43 2.62 3.15
CA VAL A 160 5.09 2.13 2.81
C VAL A 160 4.43 1.58 4.07
N SER A 161 3.26 2.09 4.41
CA SER A 161 2.53 1.75 5.64
C SER A 161 1.07 1.41 5.35
N ASP A 162 0.49 0.50 6.11
CA ASP A 162 -0.93 0.20 6.07
C ASP A 162 -1.73 1.42 6.57
N ASN A 163 -2.77 1.82 5.82
CA ASN A 163 -3.63 2.95 6.19
C ASN A 163 -4.77 2.57 7.16
N GLY A 164 -4.83 1.31 7.60
CA GLY A 164 -5.85 0.79 8.52
C GLY A 164 -7.22 0.53 7.87
N ARG A 165 -7.33 0.71 6.55
CA ARG A 165 -8.55 0.49 5.73
C ARG A 165 -8.30 -0.49 4.58
N GLY A 166 -7.22 -1.28 4.67
CA GLY A 166 -6.77 -2.24 3.66
C GLY A 166 -6.08 -1.63 2.43
N GLY A 167 -5.70 -0.34 2.49
CA GLY A 167 -4.81 0.28 1.51
C GLY A 167 -3.47 0.68 2.14
N ILE A 168 -2.62 1.34 1.35
CA ILE A 168 -1.32 1.83 1.80
C ILE A 168 -1.21 3.35 1.75
N THR A 169 -0.32 3.88 2.58
CA THR A 169 0.22 5.24 2.52
C THR A 169 1.70 5.16 2.19
N ILE A 170 2.15 5.98 1.24
CA ILE A 170 3.54 6.00 0.75
C ILE A 170 4.17 7.35 1.09
N ASN A 171 5.31 7.33 1.76
CA ASN A 171 6.10 8.52 2.06
C ASN A 171 7.46 8.44 1.36
N VAL A 172 7.77 9.41 0.52
CA VAL A 172 9.05 9.51 -0.21
C VAL A 172 9.92 10.57 0.46
N SER A 173 11.13 10.19 0.86
CA SER A 173 12.11 11.05 1.52
C SER A 173 13.45 11.01 0.78
N TYR A 174 14.02 12.17 0.48
CA TYR A 174 15.33 12.27 -0.17
C TYR A 174 16.43 12.31 0.89
N LEU A 175 17.32 11.32 0.86
CA LEU A 175 18.43 11.21 1.81
C LEU A 175 19.70 11.92 1.32
N SER A 176 19.68 12.41 0.08
CA SER A 176 20.72 13.23 -0.53
C SER A 176 20.09 14.40 -1.29
N ASP A 177 20.93 15.27 -1.87
CA ASP A 177 20.45 16.20 -2.88
C ASP A 177 19.71 15.46 -4.01
N ASN A 178 18.65 16.07 -4.53
CA ASN A 178 17.83 15.50 -5.61
C ASN A 178 18.09 16.19 -6.95
N THR A 179 19.21 16.91 -7.06
CA THR A 179 19.60 17.66 -8.26
C THR A 179 20.90 17.10 -8.84
N PHE A 180 20.91 16.86 -10.15
CA PHE A 180 22.10 16.49 -10.92
C PHE A 180 22.72 17.75 -11.52
N TYR A 181 24.03 17.92 -11.34
CA TYR A 181 24.74 19.12 -11.79
C TYR A 181 25.70 18.80 -12.93
N ASN A 182 25.36 19.28 -14.12
CA ASN A 182 26.17 19.16 -15.32
C ASN A 182 26.80 20.51 -15.68
N ASN A 183 27.98 20.45 -16.30
CA ASN A 183 28.69 21.64 -16.76
C ASN A 183 29.29 21.42 -18.14
N TYR A 184 28.95 22.31 -19.07
CA TYR A 184 29.59 22.39 -20.38
C TYR A 184 30.74 23.39 -20.33
N LYS A 185 31.96 22.94 -20.60
CA LYS A 185 33.14 23.81 -20.69
C LYS A 185 33.21 24.42 -22.09
N THR A 186 33.09 25.73 -22.19
CA THR A 186 33.45 26.44 -23.43
C THR A 186 34.96 26.47 -23.57
N SER A 187 35.51 25.88 -24.63
CA SER A 187 36.90 26.10 -25.04
C SER A 187 37.05 27.56 -25.47
N GLY A 188 37.51 28.43 -24.56
CA GLY A 188 37.93 29.78 -24.92
C GLY A 188 39.16 29.71 -25.80
N ARG A 189 38.98 29.90 -27.12
CA ARG A 189 40.07 30.21 -28.04
C ARG A 189 39.88 31.67 -28.44
N ILE A 190 40.51 32.56 -27.68
CA ILE A 190 40.66 33.97 -28.08
C ILE A 190 41.82 33.97 -29.07
N TRP A 191 41.53 34.35 -30.33
CA TRP A 191 42.54 34.58 -31.36
C TRP A 191 43.07 36.01 -31.26
#